data_AF-A0A9N8HJ35-F1
#
_entry.id   AF-A0A9N8HJ35-F1
#
_cell.length_a   1.000
_cell.length_b   1.000
_cell.length_c   1.000
_cell.angle_alpha   90.00
_cell.angle_beta   90.00
_cell.angle_gamma   90.00
#
_symmetry.space_group_name_H-M   'P 1'
#
loop_
_entity.id
_entity.type
_entity.pdbx_description
1 polymer ?
#
loop_
_entity_poly.entity_id
_entity_poly.type
_entity_poly.pdbx_seq_one_letter_code
_entity_poly.pdbx_strand_id
1 'polypeptide(L)'
;MKFAISAVSFFSLAVFSSAQPRAEYEIDCGVYGDGEIKLQNGRMSLELDLDNLDDVVDSVGDTLGYHLHTTWVNAAHSSLTECGADFTGGHYDPTYKCGPASEAKDDSQCTNANYECNTNHPYKCERGDLSGKYGALVVQNDWTATLTITGDKQGATMQDFVADNTVRDAGVWSSLVFHDLNKEGERVLCCKILMEEESMD
;
A
#
# COMPACT_ATOMS: atom_id res chain seq x y z
N MET A 1 9.82 75.81 0.25
CA MET A 1 10.27 74.40 0.14
C MET A 1 9.20 73.52 0.77
N LYS A 2 8.49 72.71 -0.02
CA LYS A 2 7.57 71.68 0.45
C LYS A 2 8.21 70.33 0.10
N PHE A 3 8.57 69.54 1.11
CA PHE A 3 9.04 68.18 0.91
C PHE A 3 7.83 67.25 0.88
N ALA A 4 7.68 66.48 -0.20
CA ALA A 4 6.76 65.35 -0.27
C ALA A 4 7.51 64.09 0.19
N ILE A 5 6.99 63.41 1.20
CA ILE A 5 7.46 62.10 1.64
C ILE A 5 6.61 61.06 0.91
N SER A 6 7.25 60.29 0.03
CA SER A 6 6.62 59.16 -0.65
C SER A 6 6.81 57.91 0.21
N ALA A 7 5.71 57.35 0.71
CA ALA A 7 5.71 56.10 1.46
C ALA A 7 5.78 54.93 0.45
N VAL A 8 6.90 54.23 0.42
CA VAL A 8 7.05 52.96 -0.30
C VAL A 8 6.51 51.87 0.62
N SER A 9 5.33 51.34 0.29
CA SER A 9 4.75 50.18 0.97
C SER A 9 5.43 48.92 0.45
N PHE A 10 6.24 48.28 1.30
CA PHE A 10 6.76 46.95 1.05
C PHE A 10 5.67 45.92 1.38
N PHE A 11 4.97 45.42 0.36
CA PHE A 11 4.21 44.18 0.48
C PHE A 11 5.20 43.03 0.56
N SER A 12 5.43 42.52 1.77
CA SER A 12 6.15 41.27 1.97
C SER A 12 5.25 40.14 1.47
N LEU A 13 5.56 39.56 0.31
CA LEU A 13 4.94 38.34 -0.18
C LEU A 13 5.35 37.21 0.78
N ALA A 14 4.44 36.80 1.67
CA ALA A 14 4.63 35.58 2.43
C ALA A 14 4.65 34.41 1.45
N VAL A 15 5.82 33.79 1.29
CA VAL A 15 5.92 32.50 0.61
C VAL A 15 5.30 31.48 1.56
N PHE A 16 4.01 31.20 1.37
CA PHE A 16 3.40 30.02 1.95
C PHE A 16 4.05 28.81 1.28
N SER A 17 5.06 28.23 1.92
CA SER A 17 5.44 26.85 1.63
C SER A 17 4.23 26.01 1.98
N SER A 18 3.45 25.61 0.98
CA SER A 18 2.37 24.65 1.20
C SER A 18 3.06 23.37 1.64
N ALA A 19 3.02 23.06 2.94
CA ALA A 19 3.33 21.72 3.41
C ALA A 19 2.48 20.77 2.55
N GLN A 20 3.14 19.91 1.76
CA GLN A 20 2.43 18.95 0.95
C GLN A 20 1.70 17.98 1.89
N PRO A 21 0.49 17.52 1.53
CA PRO A 21 -0.24 16.57 2.37
C PRO A 21 0.63 15.33 2.62
N ARG A 22 0.71 14.95 3.89
CA ARG A 22 1.30 13.70 4.38
C ARG A 22 0.15 12.89 4.96
N ALA A 23 0.12 11.61 4.68
CA ALA A 23 -0.72 10.66 5.41
C ALA A 23 0.13 9.45 5.79
N GLU A 24 -0.12 8.95 6.99
CA GLU A 24 0.54 7.77 7.55
C GLU A 24 -0.53 6.76 7.91
N TYR A 25 -0.20 5.51 7.65
CA TYR A 25 -1.09 4.39 7.86
C TYR A 25 -0.32 3.26 8.51
N GLU A 26 -0.90 2.72 9.58
CA GLU A 26 -0.41 1.53 10.24
C GLU A 26 -0.92 0.29 9.50
N ILE A 27 -0.05 -0.69 9.28
CA ILE A 27 -0.41 -2.04 8.87
C ILE A 27 -0.33 -2.90 10.12
N ASP A 28 -1.47 -3.33 10.63
CA ASP A 28 -1.53 -4.15 11.85
C ASP A 28 -1.68 -5.62 11.44
N CYS A 29 -0.60 -6.40 11.58
CA CYS A 29 -0.62 -7.85 11.35
C CYS A 29 -0.83 -8.65 12.65
N GLY A 30 -1.21 -7.99 13.75
CA GLY A 30 -1.44 -8.60 15.06
C GLY A 30 -0.16 -9.19 15.64
N VAL A 31 -0.18 -10.49 15.94
CA VAL A 31 1.01 -11.18 16.47
C VAL A 31 2.09 -11.43 15.41
N TYR A 32 1.79 -11.20 14.13
CA TYR A 32 2.71 -11.46 13.02
C TYR A 32 3.54 -10.23 12.63
N GLY A 33 3.47 -9.17 13.42
CA GLY A 33 4.22 -7.93 13.24
C GLY A 33 3.36 -6.77 12.79
N ASP A 34 4.02 -5.75 12.25
CA ASP A 34 3.40 -4.50 11.84
C ASP A 34 4.15 -3.85 10.67
N GLY A 35 3.67 -2.69 10.27
CA GLY A 35 4.29 -1.89 9.24
C GLY A 35 3.65 -0.53 9.09
N GLU A 36 4.19 0.24 8.16
CA GLU A 36 3.76 1.61 7.95
C GLU A 36 3.77 1.98 6.47
N ILE A 37 2.69 2.61 6.01
CA ILE A 37 2.62 3.26 4.71
C ILE A 37 2.66 4.77 4.91
N LYS A 38 3.68 5.42 4.34
CA LYS A 38 3.79 6.88 4.30
C LYS A 38 3.50 7.40 2.91
N LEU A 39 2.48 8.24 2.77
CA LEU A 39 2.15 8.92 1.53
C LEU A 39 2.56 10.39 1.61
N GLN A 40 3.60 10.77 0.88
CA GLN A 40 4.12 12.13 0.88
C GLN A 40 4.58 12.55 -0.52
N ASN A 41 4.25 13.77 -0.92
CA ASN A 41 4.70 14.36 -2.19
C ASN A 41 4.32 13.51 -3.42
N GLY A 42 3.15 12.86 -3.38
CA GLY A 42 2.67 11.97 -4.44
C GLY A 42 3.46 10.67 -4.55
N ARG A 43 4.08 10.22 -3.46
CA ARG A 43 4.89 9.01 -3.40
C ARG A 43 4.54 8.20 -2.16
N MET A 44 4.58 6.88 -2.32
CA MET A 44 4.36 5.92 -1.25
C MET A 44 5.71 5.38 -0.75
N SER A 45 5.88 5.31 0.56
CA SER A 45 6.91 4.49 1.20
C SER A 45 6.21 3.43 2.03
N LEU A 46 6.83 2.26 2.14
CA LEU A 46 6.33 1.12 2.91
C LEU A 46 7.47 0.57 3.75
N GLU A 47 7.22 0.39 5.05
CA GLU A 47 8.06 -0.37 5.96
C GLU A 47 7.26 -1.54 6.50
N LEU A 48 7.87 -2.72 6.58
CA LEU A 48 7.29 -3.93 7.16
C LEU A 48 8.30 -4.57 8.11
N ASP A 49 7.82 -4.99 9.27
CA ASP A 49 8.55 -5.80 10.23
C ASP A 49 7.64 -6.96 10.65
N LEU A 50 7.86 -8.13 10.06
CA LEU A 50 7.05 -9.33 10.28
C LEU A 50 7.79 -10.33 11.17
N ASP A 51 7.05 -10.94 12.07
CA ASP A 51 7.50 -11.91 13.07
C ASP A 51 6.59 -13.15 13.08
N ASN A 52 7.03 -14.20 13.80
CA ASN A 52 6.26 -15.43 14.03
C ASN A 52 5.76 -16.08 12.72
N LEU A 53 6.61 -16.06 11.68
CA LEU A 53 6.26 -16.58 10.36
C LEU A 53 6.30 -18.12 10.28
N ASP A 54 6.68 -18.82 11.36
CA ASP A 54 6.54 -20.27 11.48
C ASP A 54 5.07 -20.74 11.51
N ASP A 55 4.15 -19.85 11.84
CA ASP A 55 2.70 -20.08 11.74
C ASP A 55 2.14 -19.70 10.35
N VAL A 56 2.94 -19.03 9.50
CA VAL A 56 2.51 -18.44 8.22
C VAL A 56 3.01 -19.25 7.02
N VAL A 57 4.26 -19.72 7.06
CA VAL A 57 4.90 -20.49 5.97
C VAL A 57 5.48 -21.81 6.48
N ASP A 58 5.82 -22.72 5.57
CA ASP A 58 6.31 -24.06 5.95
C ASP A 58 7.81 -24.07 6.26
N SER A 59 8.57 -23.12 5.74
CA SER A 59 10.03 -23.14 5.84
C SER A 59 10.67 -21.76 5.79
N VAL A 60 11.75 -21.63 6.54
CA VAL A 60 12.73 -20.56 6.33
C VAL A 60 13.22 -20.56 4.88
N GLY A 61 13.34 -19.38 4.30
CA GLY A 61 13.70 -19.19 2.89
C GLY A 61 12.51 -19.26 1.94
N ASP A 62 11.31 -19.59 2.43
CA ASP A 62 10.08 -19.38 1.66
C ASP A 62 9.91 -17.89 1.34
N THR A 63 9.22 -17.64 0.22
CA THR A 63 9.08 -16.30 -0.32
C THR A 63 7.64 -15.83 -0.29
N LEU A 64 7.43 -14.62 0.22
CA LEU A 64 6.12 -14.00 0.33
C LEU A 64 5.94 -12.94 -0.76
N GLY A 65 4.93 -13.14 -1.61
CA GLY A 65 4.33 -12.08 -2.41
C GLY A 65 3.48 -11.19 -1.50
N TYR A 66 3.34 -9.92 -1.82
CA TYR A 66 2.58 -8.97 -1.00
C TYR A 66 1.93 -7.92 -1.88
N HIS A 67 0.63 -7.69 -1.65
CA HIS A 67 -0.20 -6.83 -2.46
C HIS A 67 -1.14 -5.99 -1.60
N LEU A 68 -1.38 -4.73 -1.98
CA LEU A 68 -2.48 -3.96 -1.43
C LEU A 68 -3.79 -4.44 -2.05
N HIS A 69 -4.78 -4.59 -1.19
CA HIS A 69 -6.10 -5.11 -1.50
C HIS A 69 -7.19 -4.09 -1.15
N THR A 70 -8.32 -4.19 -1.85
CA THR A 70 -9.36 -3.13 -1.85
C THR A 70 -10.21 -3.13 -0.59
N THR A 71 -10.35 -4.27 0.09
CA THR A 71 -11.33 -4.46 1.17
C THR A 71 -10.69 -5.01 2.45
N TRP A 72 -11.34 -4.82 3.60
CA TRP A 72 -11.04 -5.54 4.85
C TRP A 72 -12.30 -5.71 5.70
N VAL A 73 -13.05 -6.81 5.58
CA VAL A 73 -14.30 -6.98 6.37
C VAL A 73 -14.08 -7.61 7.76
N ASN A 74 -12.85 -8.02 8.10
CA ASN A 74 -12.61 -8.71 9.36
C ASN A 74 -12.69 -7.76 10.56
N ALA A 75 -13.24 -8.24 11.67
CA ALA A 75 -13.20 -7.53 12.95
C ALA A 75 -11.80 -7.58 13.57
N ALA A 76 -11.09 -8.69 13.40
CA ALA A 76 -9.68 -8.80 13.78
C ALA A 76 -8.82 -7.90 12.88
N HIS A 77 -7.60 -7.62 13.34
CA HIS A 77 -6.64 -6.80 12.58
C HIS A 77 -5.80 -7.65 11.63
N SER A 78 -5.68 -8.96 11.88
CA SER A 78 -5.07 -9.89 10.95
C SER A 78 -5.82 -11.22 10.87
N SER A 79 -5.52 -12.00 9.84
CA SER A 79 -6.03 -13.36 9.68
C SER A 79 -5.05 -14.22 8.89
N LEU A 80 -5.07 -15.53 9.14
CA LEU A 80 -4.41 -16.55 8.32
C LEU A 80 -5.39 -17.28 7.38
N THR A 81 -6.70 -17.22 7.68
CA THR A 81 -7.72 -18.03 6.99
C THR A 81 -8.76 -17.20 6.25
N GLU A 82 -8.94 -15.95 6.63
CA GLU A 82 -9.95 -15.03 6.07
C GLU A 82 -9.27 -13.99 5.17
N CYS A 83 -8.38 -14.47 4.30
CA CYS A 83 -7.62 -13.62 3.37
C CYS A 83 -8.12 -13.69 1.92
N GLY A 84 -9.09 -14.57 1.63
CA GLY A 84 -9.71 -14.71 0.31
C GLY A 84 -10.42 -13.44 -0.18
N ALA A 85 -10.81 -13.43 -1.46
CA ALA A 85 -11.41 -12.24 -2.09
C ALA A 85 -12.74 -11.82 -1.44
N ASP A 86 -13.43 -12.73 -0.75
CA ASP A 86 -14.61 -12.39 0.04
C ASP A 86 -14.31 -11.54 1.27
N PHE A 87 -13.06 -11.50 1.71
CA PHE A 87 -12.64 -10.76 2.88
C PHE A 87 -11.80 -9.53 2.54
N THR A 88 -10.95 -9.66 1.53
CA THR A 88 -9.96 -8.64 1.15
C THR A 88 -10.19 -8.03 -0.23
N GLY A 89 -11.11 -8.57 -1.03
CA GLY A 89 -11.28 -8.16 -2.42
C GLY A 89 -10.12 -8.58 -3.32
N GLY A 90 -10.05 -7.95 -4.50
CA GLY A 90 -8.94 -8.07 -5.44
C GLY A 90 -7.77 -7.13 -5.12
N HIS A 91 -6.75 -7.18 -5.96
CA HIS A 91 -5.62 -6.26 -5.90
C HIS A 91 -6.08 -4.85 -6.26
N TYR A 92 -5.57 -3.86 -5.54
CA TYR A 92 -5.83 -2.45 -5.80
C TYR A 92 -5.21 -2.01 -7.14
N ASP A 93 -6.06 -1.71 -8.12
CA ASP A 93 -5.68 -1.41 -9.50
C ASP A 93 -6.53 -0.28 -10.11
N PRO A 94 -6.37 0.96 -9.65
CA PRO A 94 -7.10 2.11 -10.17
C PRO A 94 -6.64 2.54 -11.56
N THR A 95 -5.61 1.88 -12.11
CA THR A 95 -4.99 2.22 -13.39
C THR A 95 -5.14 1.13 -14.44
N TYR A 96 -5.98 0.14 -14.18
CA TYR A 96 -6.37 -0.91 -15.12
C TYR A 96 -5.15 -1.60 -15.74
N LYS A 97 -4.25 -2.08 -14.89
CA LYS A 97 -3.13 -2.93 -15.31
C LYS A 97 -3.58 -4.36 -15.56
N CYS A 98 -4.69 -4.76 -14.93
CA CYS A 98 -5.45 -5.95 -15.26
C CYS A 98 -4.66 -7.24 -15.05
N GLY A 99 -3.96 -7.33 -13.91
CA GLY A 99 -3.40 -8.60 -13.48
C GLY A 99 -4.49 -9.62 -13.13
N PRO A 100 -4.13 -10.90 -12.97
CA PRO A 100 -5.10 -11.99 -12.79
C PRO A 100 -6.03 -11.83 -11.58
N ALA A 101 -5.55 -11.15 -10.54
CA ALA A 101 -6.28 -10.88 -9.30
C ALA A 101 -6.68 -9.40 -9.15
N SER A 102 -6.54 -8.59 -10.20
CA SER A 102 -6.99 -7.20 -10.24
C SER A 102 -8.46 -7.10 -9.84
N GLU A 103 -8.81 -6.15 -8.98
CA GLU A 103 -10.22 -5.80 -8.76
C GLU A 103 -10.85 -5.24 -10.05
N ALA A 104 -10.07 -4.64 -10.94
CA ALA A 104 -10.52 -4.11 -12.21
C ALA A 104 -10.61 -5.15 -13.35
N LYS A 105 -10.27 -6.42 -13.10
CA LYS A 105 -10.08 -7.44 -14.16
C LYS A 105 -11.27 -7.63 -15.12
N ASP A 106 -12.49 -7.39 -14.63
CA ASP A 106 -13.72 -7.56 -15.40
C ASP A 106 -14.18 -6.25 -16.09
N ASP A 107 -13.43 -5.15 -15.94
CA ASP A 107 -13.69 -3.91 -16.64
C ASP A 107 -13.38 -4.05 -18.14
N SER A 108 -14.16 -3.35 -18.96
CA SER A 108 -13.93 -3.23 -20.40
C SER A 108 -12.51 -2.81 -20.77
N GLN A 109 -11.84 -2.00 -19.95
CA GLN A 109 -10.45 -1.57 -20.12
C GLN A 109 -9.44 -2.71 -20.04
N CYS A 110 -9.82 -3.83 -19.41
CA CYS A 110 -9.00 -5.02 -19.29
C CYS A 110 -9.14 -5.99 -20.48
N THR A 111 -10.02 -5.69 -21.43
CA THR A 111 -10.17 -6.51 -22.64
C THR A 111 -8.87 -6.49 -23.46
N ASN A 112 -8.16 -7.63 -23.48
CA ASN A 112 -6.84 -7.81 -24.11
C ASN A 112 -5.67 -7.07 -23.43
N ALA A 113 -5.81 -6.68 -22.16
CA ALA A 113 -4.68 -6.14 -21.42
C ALA A 113 -3.56 -7.19 -21.29
N ASN A 114 -2.31 -6.76 -21.48
CA ASN A 114 -1.15 -7.61 -21.25
C ASN A 114 -0.50 -7.22 -19.93
N TYR A 115 -0.67 -8.06 -18.91
CA TYR A 115 -0.05 -7.83 -17.61
C TYR A 115 1.41 -8.30 -17.62
N GLU A 116 2.33 -7.34 -17.70
CA GLU A 116 3.77 -7.60 -17.74
C GLU A 116 4.47 -7.01 -16.52
N CYS A 117 3.84 -7.11 -15.35
CA CYS A 117 4.45 -6.69 -14.11
C CYS A 117 5.72 -7.50 -13.79
N ASN A 118 6.78 -6.80 -13.41
CA ASN A 118 8.01 -7.35 -12.86
C ASN A 118 8.91 -6.18 -12.41
N THR A 119 9.99 -6.53 -11.72
CA THR A 119 10.94 -5.56 -11.15
C THR A 119 11.65 -4.70 -12.21
N ASN A 120 11.72 -5.15 -13.47
CA ASN A 120 12.26 -4.35 -14.58
C ASN A 120 11.21 -3.41 -15.20
N HIS A 121 9.92 -3.69 -14.99
CA HIS A 121 8.79 -2.93 -15.53
C HIS A 121 7.78 -2.56 -14.42
N PRO A 122 8.20 -1.90 -13.32
CA PRO A 122 7.32 -1.64 -12.18
C PRO A 122 6.13 -0.73 -12.52
N TYR A 123 6.24 0.08 -13.59
CA TYR A 123 5.15 0.92 -14.10
C TYR A 123 4.05 0.13 -14.85
N LYS A 124 4.28 -1.15 -15.13
CA LYS A 124 3.29 -2.08 -15.68
C LYS A 124 2.57 -2.90 -14.59
N CYS A 125 3.03 -2.82 -13.35
CA CYS A 125 2.36 -3.43 -12.20
C CYS A 125 1.14 -2.64 -11.79
N GLU A 126 0.13 -3.35 -11.28
CA GLU A 126 -0.96 -2.77 -10.52
C GLU A 126 -0.39 -1.89 -9.41
N ARG A 127 -1.13 -0.85 -8.99
CA ARG A 127 -0.63 0.02 -7.92
C ARG A 127 -0.40 -0.78 -6.63
N GLY A 128 -1.30 -1.72 -6.35
CA GLY A 128 -1.21 -2.64 -5.24
C GLY A 128 -0.22 -3.80 -5.42
N ASP A 129 0.31 -4.06 -6.62
CA ASP A 129 1.27 -5.15 -6.81
C ASP A 129 2.69 -4.72 -6.43
N LEU A 130 2.99 -4.81 -5.14
CA LEU A 130 4.23 -4.36 -4.55
C LEU A 130 5.35 -5.38 -4.75
N SER A 131 5.08 -6.66 -4.51
CA SER A 131 6.07 -7.72 -4.70
C SER A 131 6.52 -7.88 -6.16
N GLY A 132 5.63 -7.64 -7.13
CA GLY A 132 5.99 -7.59 -8.54
C GLY A 132 6.91 -6.41 -8.89
N LYS A 133 6.76 -5.25 -8.22
CA LYS A 133 7.62 -4.07 -8.40
C LYS A 133 8.97 -4.22 -7.69
N TYR A 134 8.98 -4.77 -6.48
CA TYR A 134 10.11 -4.67 -5.54
C TYR A 134 10.74 -6.02 -5.19
N GLY A 135 10.19 -7.12 -5.68
CA GLY A 135 10.60 -8.47 -5.35
C GLY A 135 9.85 -9.02 -4.13
N ALA A 136 9.86 -10.34 -4.01
CA ALA A 136 9.26 -11.05 -2.88
C ALA A 136 10.06 -10.84 -1.58
N LEU A 137 9.36 -10.91 -0.46
CA LEU A 137 9.95 -11.01 0.87
C LEU A 137 10.52 -12.41 1.08
N VAL A 138 11.64 -12.53 1.77
CA VAL A 138 12.26 -13.83 2.09
C VAL A 138 12.22 -14.03 3.60
N VAL A 139 11.62 -15.14 4.03
CA VAL A 139 11.54 -15.51 5.46
C VAL A 139 12.93 -15.89 5.96
N GLN A 140 13.37 -15.23 7.03
CA GLN A 140 14.71 -15.38 7.62
C GLN A 140 14.77 -16.53 8.63
N ASN A 141 15.98 -16.87 9.07
CA ASN A 141 16.25 -18.02 9.95
C ASN A 141 15.56 -17.93 11.32
N ASP A 142 15.17 -16.73 11.74
CA ASP A 142 14.46 -16.45 12.98
C ASP A 142 12.94 -16.28 12.78
N TRP A 143 12.42 -16.70 11.63
CA TRP A 143 11.00 -16.59 11.26
C TRP A 143 10.49 -15.15 11.18
N THR A 144 11.38 -14.26 10.73
CA THR A 144 11.08 -12.85 10.50
C THR A 144 11.18 -12.49 9.02
N ALA A 145 10.59 -11.37 8.62
CA ALA A 145 10.84 -10.76 7.33
C ALA A 145 10.66 -9.23 7.41
N THR A 146 11.67 -8.48 6.95
CA THR A 146 11.62 -7.01 6.92
C THR A 146 11.69 -6.47 5.50
N LEU A 147 11.03 -5.35 5.26
CA LEU A 147 11.05 -4.63 3.98
C LEU A 147 11.10 -3.13 4.19
N THR A 148 11.81 -2.44 3.31
CA THR A 148 11.69 -0.99 3.16
C THR A 148 11.61 -0.63 1.69
N ILE A 149 10.52 0.02 1.30
CA ILE A 149 10.32 0.66 -0.01
C ILE A 149 10.25 2.16 0.23
N THR A 150 11.05 2.94 -0.49
CA THR A 150 11.06 4.40 -0.35
C THR A 150 10.60 5.09 -1.64
N GLY A 151 9.57 5.93 -1.53
CA GLY A 151 9.23 6.91 -2.55
C GLY A 151 8.71 6.36 -3.89
N ASP A 152 7.95 5.26 -3.88
CA ASP A 152 7.23 4.70 -5.04
C ASP A 152 6.30 5.76 -5.66
N LYS A 153 6.55 6.12 -6.91
CA LYS A 153 5.70 7.04 -7.69
C LYS A 153 4.47 6.36 -8.29
N GLN A 154 4.45 5.04 -8.35
CA GLN A 154 3.39 4.21 -8.91
C GLN A 154 2.61 3.47 -7.80
N GLY A 155 2.84 3.84 -6.53
CA GLY A 155 2.20 3.25 -5.36
C GLY A 155 0.82 3.83 -5.08
N ALA A 156 0.28 3.49 -3.92
CA ALA A 156 -1.01 3.97 -3.45
C ALA A 156 -1.07 5.49 -3.27
N THR A 157 -2.30 6.01 -3.30
CA THR A 157 -2.57 7.44 -3.09
C THR A 157 -3.53 7.63 -1.93
N MET A 158 -3.45 8.79 -1.28
CA MET A 158 -4.24 9.10 -0.09
C MET A 158 -5.73 9.23 -0.43
N GLN A 159 -6.05 9.66 -1.65
CA GLN A 159 -7.43 9.85 -2.12
C GLN A 159 -8.19 8.54 -2.26
N ASP A 160 -7.46 7.44 -2.42
CA ASP A 160 -7.98 6.12 -2.69
C ASP A 160 -8.08 5.27 -1.40
N PHE A 161 -7.63 5.78 -0.25
CA PHE A 161 -7.77 5.03 0.99
C PHE A 161 -9.23 5.07 1.49
N VAL A 162 -9.74 3.93 1.93
CA VAL A 162 -11.05 3.83 2.58
C VAL A 162 -10.93 3.03 3.87
N ALA A 163 -11.30 3.66 4.99
CA ALA A 163 -11.39 2.99 6.29
C ALA A 163 -12.65 2.10 6.42
N ASP A 164 -13.66 2.33 5.56
CA ASP A 164 -14.88 1.52 5.50
C ASP A 164 -14.56 0.13 4.94
N ASN A 165 -14.77 -0.85 5.81
CA ASN A 165 -14.47 -2.24 5.61
C ASN A 165 -15.34 -2.94 4.55
N THR A 166 -16.39 -2.30 4.05
CA THR A 166 -17.37 -2.93 3.15
C THR A 166 -17.27 -2.50 1.69
N VAL A 167 -16.39 -1.56 1.36
CA VAL A 167 -16.22 -1.05 -0.01
C VAL A 167 -15.36 -2.01 -0.83
N ARG A 168 -15.93 -2.52 -1.93
CA ARG A 168 -15.22 -3.31 -2.96
C ARG A 168 -15.15 -2.49 -4.24
N ASP A 169 -14.11 -1.70 -4.39
CA ASP A 169 -13.92 -0.83 -5.55
C ASP A 169 -12.45 -0.86 -6.00
N ALA A 170 -12.20 -0.95 -7.31
CA ALA A 170 -10.84 -1.02 -7.85
C ALA A 170 -10.01 0.25 -7.60
N GLY A 171 -10.70 1.34 -7.30
CA GLY A 171 -10.19 2.64 -6.94
C GLY A 171 -9.73 2.77 -5.49
N VAL A 172 -9.90 1.76 -4.63
CA VAL A 172 -9.61 1.90 -3.19
C VAL A 172 -8.69 0.84 -2.61
N TRP A 173 -8.10 1.12 -1.46
CA TRP A 173 -7.24 0.18 -0.73
C TRP A 173 -7.48 0.25 0.78
N SER A 174 -7.39 -0.90 1.46
CA SER A 174 -7.67 -1.03 2.91
C SER A 174 -7.01 -2.23 3.61
N SER A 175 -6.36 -3.13 2.88
CA SER A 175 -5.60 -4.25 3.47
C SER A 175 -4.32 -4.55 2.71
N LEU A 176 -3.40 -5.27 3.38
CA LEU A 176 -2.21 -5.87 2.79
C LEU A 176 -2.33 -7.39 2.90
N VAL A 177 -2.13 -8.11 1.79
CA VAL A 177 -2.23 -9.58 1.74
C VAL A 177 -0.90 -10.17 1.30
N PHE A 178 -0.46 -11.18 2.04
CA PHE A 178 0.75 -11.95 1.79
C PHE A 178 0.41 -13.31 1.18
N HIS A 179 1.21 -13.72 0.21
CA HIS A 179 1.05 -14.95 -0.54
C HIS A 179 2.30 -15.80 -0.43
N ASP A 180 2.15 -17.08 -0.09
CA ASP A 180 3.27 -18.02 -0.17
C ASP A 180 3.51 -18.41 -1.64
N LEU A 181 4.59 -17.87 -2.20
CA LEU A 181 4.97 -18.12 -3.60
C LEU A 181 5.55 -19.52 -3.80
N ASN A 182 5.89 -20.22 -2.72
CA ASN A 182 6.33 -21.60 -2.74
C ASN A 182 5.11 -22.56 -2.82
N LYS A 183 3.90 -22.06 -2.56
CA LYS A 183 2.61 -22.79 -2.62
C LYS A 183 1.63 -22.19 -3.62
N GLU A 184 2.09 -21.98 -4.85
CA GLU A 184 1.23 -21.50 -5.96
C GLU A 184 0.53 -20.15 -5.67
N GLY A 185 1.07 -19.34 -4.74
CA GLY A 185 0.50 -18.03 -4.38
C GLY A 185 -0.69 -18.11 -3.43
N GLU A 186 -0.79 -19.14 -2.60
CA GLU A 186 -1.78 -19.23 -1.51
C GLU A 186 -1.72 -18.00 -0.61
N ARG A 187 -2.88 -17.42 -0.25
CA ARG A 187 -2.96 -16.28 0.68
C ARG A 187 -2.78 -16.79 2.11
N VAL A 188 -1.64 -16.46 2.73
CA VAL A 188 -1.22 -17.06 4.02
C VAL A 188 -1.31 -16.10 5.20
N LEU A 189 -1.31 -14.79 4.95
CA LEU A 189 -1.51 -13.77 5.97
C LEU A 189 -2.16 -12.55 5.31
N CYS A 190 -3.04 -11.88 6.04
CA CYS A 190 -3.57 -10.59 5.63
C CYS A 190 -3.75 -9.69 6.84
N CYS A 191 -3.50 -8.41 6.62
CA CYS A 191 -3.39 -7.40 7.66
C CYS A 191 -4.27 -6.19 7.31
N LYS A 192 -4.89 -5.64 8.34
CA LYS A 192 -5.71 -4.45 8.26
C LYS A 192 -4.82 -3.23 8.14
N ILE A 193 -5.24 -2.26 7.33
CA ILE A 193 -4.60 -0.95 7.27
C ILE A 193 -5.47 0.06 8.01
N LEU A 194 -4.85 0.80 8.91
CA LEU A 194 -5.47 1.83 9.73
C LEU A 194 -4.86 3.19 9.38
N MET A 195 -5.69 4.23 9.29
CA MET A 195 -5.17 5.60 9.19
C MET A 195 -4.70 6.02 10.58
N GLU A 196 -3.46 6.50 10.68
CA GLU A 196 -3.00 7.14 11.91
C GLU A 196 -3.71 8.49 12.03
N GLU A 197 -4.52 8.68 13.08
CA GLU A 197 -5.10 10.01 13.33
C GLU A 197 -3.94 10.99 13.58
N GLU A 198 -3.90 12.10 12.82
CA GLU A 198 -2.96 13.18 13.10
C GLU A 198 -3.13 13.62 14.56
N SER A 199 -2.13 13.34 15.40
CA SER A 199 -2.07 13.92 16.73
C SER A 199 -1.95 15.43 16.57
N MET A 200 -3.06 16.13 16.81
CA MET A 200 -3.07 17.58 16.93
C MET A 200 -2.43 17.94 18.28
N ASP A 201 -1.10 18.00 18.32
CA ASP A 201 -0.33 18.63 19.41
C ASP A 201 -0.51 20.17 19.43
#